data_AF-A0A958GZ00-F1
#
_entry.id   AF-A0A958GZ00-F1
#
_cell.length_a   1.000
_cell.length_b   1.000
_cell.length_c   1.000
_cell.angle_alpha   90.00
_cell.angle_beta   90.00
_cell.angle_gamma   90.00
#
_symmetry.space_group_name_H-M   'P 1'
#
loop_
_entity.id
_entity.type
_entity.pdbx_description
1 polymer ?
#
loop_
_entity_poly.entity_id
_entity_poly.type
_entity_poly.pdbx_seq_one_letter_code
_entity_poly.pdbx_strand_id
1 'polypeptide(L)'
;MPHTYWLYGSELSPFSLKLRAMCDYVALPYTWVPGEGTRWQAIAASALVEAARRGRVNIHYPRMSELDELPLVPFLIEDRRRVMYDSTALASWLDARAPHAAPLIPADPALAFVAAWLDEAFDEFGLYLVHHNRWVVSAADNNAGERLGREYSVLTGKRLGKR
;
A
#
# COMPACT_ATOMS: atom_id res chain seq x y z
N MET A 1 -0.68 12.22 21.76
CA MET A 1 -0.08 12.70 20.49
C MET A 1 -0.84 11.98 19.38
N PRO A 2 -1.26 12.65 18.30
CA PRO A 2 -1.86 11.96 17.16
C PRO A 2 -0.83 10.97 16.57
N HIS A 3 -1.29 9.77 16.22
CA HIS A 3 -0.45 8.76 15.56
C HIS A 3 0.02 9.29 14.20
N THR A 4 1.25 8.93 13.81
CA THR A 4 1.80 9.27 12.48
C THR A 4 1.80 8.04 11.59
N TYR A 5 1.24 8.17 10.39
CA TYR A 5 1.18 7.08 9.42
C TYR A 5 2.03 7.37 8.18
N TRP A 6 2.83 6.39 7.78
CA TRP A 6 3.47 6.38 6.47
C TRP A 6 2.90 5.23 5.65
N LEU A 7 2.41 5.53 4.45
CA LEU A 7 2.00 4.53 3.49
C LEU A 7 3.15 4.31 2.51
N TYR A 8 3.77 3.14 2.58
CA TYR A 8 4.89 2.76 1.71
C TYR A 8 4.39 1.94 0.52
N GLY A 9 4.54 2.50 -0.69
CA GLY A 9 4.06 1.87 -1.91
C GLY A 9 4.47 2.63 -3.19
N SER A 10 3.84 2.29 -4.31
CA SER A 10 4.03 2.96 -5.60
C SER A 10 2.69 3.25 -6.26
N GLU A 11 2.57 4.34 -7.03
CA GLU A 11 1.34 4.65 -7.79
C GLU A 11 1.05 3.60 -8.87
N LEU A 12 2.04 2.77 -9.20
CA LEU A 12 1.90 1.69 -10.17
C LEU A 12 1.31 0.41 -9.55
N SER A 13 1.27 0.34 -8.21
CA SER A 13 0.71 -0.78 -7.47
C SER A 13 -0.79 -0.56 -7.24
N PRO A 14 -1.69 -1.36 -7.83
CA PRO A 14 -3.13 -1.23 -7.61
C PRO A 14 -3.48 -1.42 -6.12
N PHE A 15 -2.80 -2.34 -5.42
CA PHE A 15 -2.95 -2.54 -3.98
C PHE A 15 -2.60 -1.30 -3.16
N SER A 16 -1.56 -0.55 -3.57
CA SER A 16 -1.19 0.68 -2.88
C SER A 16 -2.23 1.79 -3.10
N LEU A 17 -2.80 1.86 -4.31
CA LEU A 17 -3.91 2.78 -4.61
C LEU A 17 -5.18 2.40 -3.83
N LYS A 18 -5.49 1.09 -3.72
CA LYS A 18 -6.57 0.55 -2.87
C LYS A 18 -6.39 1.02 -1.43
N LEU A 19 -5.20 0.86 -0.83
CA LEU A 19 -4.93 1.34 0.53
C LEU A 19 -5.05 2.86 0.67
N ARG A 20 -4.57 3.65 -0.31
CA ARG A 20 -4.75 5.11 -0.30
C ARG A 20 -6.23 5.49 -0.26
N ALA A 21 -7.03 4.91 -1.16
CA ALA A 21 -8.45 5.18 -1.24
C ALA A 21 -9.17 4.85 0.07
N MET A 22 -8.82 3.74 0.73
CA MET A 22 -9.36 3.39 2.04
C MET A 22 -8.96 4.39 3.12
N CYS A 23 -7.69 4.78 3.19
CA CYS A 23 -7.22 5.80 4.14
C CYS A 23 -7.92 7.15 3.92
N ASP A 24 -8.08 7.57 2.66
CA ASP A 24 -8.76 8.82 2.31
C ASP A 24 -10.23 8.78 2.71
N TYR A 25 -10.92 7.66 2.44
CA TYR A 25 -12.33 7.46 2.79
C TYR A 25 -12.58 7.51 4.30
N VAL A 26 -11.72 6.87 5.10
CA VAL A 26 -11.82 6.91 6.57
C VAL A 26 -11.18 8.15 7.20
N ALA A 27 -10.70 9.08 6.38
CA ALA A 27 -10.00 10.30 6.79
C ALA A 27 -8.76 10.06 7.70
N LEU A 28 -8.01 8.97 7.46
CA LEU A 28 -6.75 8.72 8.15
C LEU A 28 -5.62 9.56 7.53
N PRO A 29 -4.99 10.50 8.25
CA PRO A 29 -3.87 11.25 7.70
C PRO A 29 -2.62 10.37 7.55
N TYR A 30 -2.05 10.31 6.35
CA TYR A 30 -0.81 9.59 6.06
C TYR A 30 0.16 10.42 5.22
N THR A 31 1.44 10.07 5.27
CA THR A 31 2.44 10.49 4.27
C THR A 31 2.68 9.34 3.29
N TRP A 32 2.50 9.60 2.00
CA TRP A 32 2.85 8.65 0.95
C TRP A 32 4.37 8.61 0.74
N VAL A 33 5.01 7.47 0.89
CA VAL A 33 6.47 7.31 0.74
C VAL A 33 6.79 6.13 -0.18
N PRO A 34 7.89 6.15 -0.95
CA PRO A 34 8.87 7.23 -1.08
C PRO A 34 8.45 8.38 -2.00
N GLY A 35 7.29 8.28 -2.68
CA GLY A 35 6.86 9.25 -3.70
C GLY A 35 6.60 10.67 -3.19
N GLU A 36 6.17 10.82 -1.93
CA GLU A 36 6.02 12.10 -1.24
C GLU A 36 6.84 12.11 0.08
N GLY A 37 6.74 13.19 0.85
CA GLY A 37 7.46 13.35 2.12
C GLY A 37 8.94 13.72 1.98
N THR A 38 9.66 13.69 3.11
CA THR A 38 11.08 14.05 3.17
C THR A 38 11.99 12.85 2.83
N ARG A 39 13.21 13.12 2.38
CA ARG A 39 14.23 12.09 2.12
C ARG A 39 14.47 11.17 3.32
N TRP A 40 14.43 11.73 4.53
CA TRP A 40 14.57 10.95 5.76
C TRP A 40 13.41 9.99 5.98
N GLN A 41 12.17 10.43 5.74
CA GLN A 41 10.99 9.56 5.82
C GLN A 41 11.09 8.42 4.80
N ALA A 42 11.46 8.73 3.56
CA ALA A 42 11.64 7.72 2.52
C ALA A 42 12.71 6.67 2.91
N ILE A 43 13.91 7.11 3.33
CA ILE A 43 14.99 6.21 3.74
C ILE A 43 14.58 5.36 4.96
N ALA A 44 13.97 5.98 5.98
CA ALA A 44 13.55 5.29 7.18
C ALA A 44 12.45 4.25 6.89
N ALA A 45 11.45 4.60 6.08
CA ALA A 45 10.40 3.68 5.67
C ALA A 45 10.96 2.52 4.83
N SER A 46 11.81 2.80 3.84
CA SER A 46 12.48 1.76 3.06
C SER A 46 13.31 0.82 3.93
N ALA A 47 14.06 1.35 4.90
CA ALA A 47 14.86 0.53 5.81
C ALA A 47 13.99 -0.37 6.70
N LEU A 48 12.87 0.14 7.23
CA LEU A 48 11.93 -0.64 8.02
C LEU A 48 11.27 -1.75 7.19
N VAL A 49 10.83 -1.43 5.97
CA VAL A 49 10.22 -2.41 5.06
C VAL A 49 11.22 -3.50 4.67
N GLU A 50 12.45 -3.13 4.32
CA GLU A 50 13.50 -4.10 4.02
C GLU A 50 13.88 -4.96 5.22
N ALA A 51 13.90 -4.39 6.43
CA ALA A 51 14.12 -5.14 7.65
C ALA A 51 12.96 -6.12 7.92
N ALA A 52 11.70 -5.70 7.69
CA ALA A 52 10.53 -6.54 7.83
C ALA A 52 10.52 -7.70 6.82
N ARG A 53 10.80 -7.43 5.54
CA ARG A 53 10.94 -8.46 4.49
C ARG A 53 12.02 -9.50 4.80
N ARG A 54 13.07 -9.12 5.53
CA ARG A 54 14.16 -10.00 5.96
C ARG A 54 13.92 -10.65 7.33
N GLY A 55 12.72 -10.48 7.92
CA GLY A 55 12.39 -11.02 9.24
C GLY A 55 13.16 -10.39 10.40
N ARG A 56 13.78 -9.23 10.21
CA ARG A 56 14.53 -8.50 11.26
C ARG A 56 13.65 -7.55 12.06
N VAL A 57 12.49 -7.21 11.53
CA VAL A 57 11.43 -6.45 12.19
C VAL A 57 10.14 -7.24 12.03
N ASN A 58 9.40 -7.41 13.12
CA ASN A 58 8.14 -8.13 13.06
C ASN A 58 7.11 -7.31 12.28
N ILE A 59 6.38 -8.00 11.41
CA ILE A 59 5.12 -7.49 10.89
C ILE A 59 4.08 -7.57 11.99
N HIS A 60 3.41 -6.46 12.23
CA HIS A 60 2.48 -6.30 13.35
C HIS A 60 1.06 -6.69 12.97
N TYR A 61 0.70 -6.54 11.68
CA TYR A 61 -0.61 -6.87 11.17
C TYR A 61 -0.58 -7.02 9.63
N PRO A 62 -1.30 -8.01 9.05
CA PRO A 62 -1.82 -9.19 9.74
C PRO A 62 -0.68 -10.02 10.35
N ARG A 63 -1.02 -10.98 11.22
CA ARG A 63 -0.03 -11.94 11.71
C ARG A 63 0.34 -12.86 10.56
N MET A 64 1.63 -12.90 10.20
CA MET A 64 2.12 -13.82 9.18
C MET A 64 1.86 -15.28 9.59
N SER A 65 1.39 -16.05 8.63
CA SER A 65 1.28 -17.50 8.63
C SER A 65 2.54 -18.13 8.02
N GLU A 66 2.65 -19.46 8.11
CA GLU A 66 3.72 -20.20 7.44
C GLU A 66 3.59 -20.21 5.91
N LEU A 67 2.41 -19.87 5.40
CA LEU A 67 2.11 -19.77 3.96
C LEU A 67 2.48 -18.40 3.38
N ASP A 68 2.75 -17.40 4.23
CA ASP A 68 3.15 -16.07 3.80
C ASP A 68 4.62 -16.07 3.33
N GLU A 69 4.83 -16.27 2.03
CA GLU A 69 6.18 -16.40 1.48
C GLU A 69 6.93 -15.06 1.45
N LEU A 70 6.27 -13.97 1.05
CA LEU A 70 6.89 -12.65 0.91
C LEU A 70 5.87 -11.52 1.17
N PRO A 71 6.06 -10.69 2.20
CA PRO A 71 5.20 -9.52 2.37
C PRO A 71 5.48 -8.51 1.26
N LEU A 72 4.47 -8.21 0.44
CA LEU A 72 4.54 -7.28 -0.70
C LEU A 72 3.98 -5.89 -0.34
N VAL A 73 4.24 -4.89 -1.18
CA VAL A 73 3.62 -3.56 -1.02
C VAL A 73 2.11 -3.66 -1.28
N PRO A 74 1.28 -2.84 -0.62
CA PRO A 74 1.63 -1.72 0.25
C PRO A 74 1.98 -2.12 1.69
N PHE A 75 2.71 -1.22 2.37
CA PHE A 75 2.83 -1.24 3.82
C PHE A 75 2.23 0.01 4.44
N LEU A 76 1.61 -0.14 5.61
CA LEU A 76 1.24 0.96 6.48
C LEU A 76 2.16 0.92 7.71
N ILE A 77 2.86 2.03 7.96
CA ILE A 77 3.80 2.15 9.08
C ILE A 77 3.23 3.16 10.07
N GLU A 78 2.86 2.69 11.25
CA GLU A 78 2.38 3.51 12.36
C GLU A 78 3.56 3.87 13.29
N ASP A 79 3.63 5.15 13.64
CA ASP A 79 4.61 5.74 14.56
C ASP A 79 6.07 5.35 14.28
N ARG A 80 6.39 5.20 12.98
CA ARG A 80 7.73 4.86 12.48
C ARG A 80 8.27 3.53 13.02
N ARG A 81 7.39 2.63 13.47
CA ARG A 81 7.79 1.40 14.18
C ARG A 81 6.92 0.22 13.80
N ARG A 82 5.60 0.38 13.82
CA ARG A 82 4.66 -0.72 13.59
C ARG A 82 4.44 -0.88 12.10
N VAL A 83 5.07 -1.89 11.52
CA VAL A 83 4.97 -2.23 10.09
C VAL A 83 3.80 -3.19 9.89
N MET A 84 2.89 -2.83 8.99
CA MET A 84 1.71 -3.61 8.62
C MET A 84 1.65 -3.71 7.10
N TYR A 85 1.07 -4.77 6.56
CA TYR A 85 0.95 -5.04 5.12
C TYR A 85 -0.41 -5.64 4.81
N ASP A 86 -0.63 -6.01 3.54
CA ASP A 86 -1.86 -6.61 3.03
C ASP A 86 -3.03 -5.61 3.00
N SER A 87 -3.40 -5.16 1.80
CA SER A 87 -4.46 -4.16 1.65
C SER A 87 -5.82 -4.66 2.15
N THR A 88 -6.10 -5.96 2.04
CA THR A 88 -7.40 -6.53 2.41
C THR A 88 -7.54 -6.60 3.93
N ALA A 89 -6.52 -7.10 4.62
CA ALA A 89 -6.44 -7.08 6.07
C ALA A 89 -6.45 -5.64 6.60
N LEU A 90 -5.72 -4.72 5.97
CA LEU A 90 -5.67 -3.32 6.39
C LEU A 90 -7.05 -2.63 6.35
N ALA A 91 -7.99 -3.06 5.50
CA ALA A 91 -9.37 -2.57 5.54
C ALA A 91 -10.01 -2.81 6.92
N SER A 92 -9.90 -4.04 7.43
CA SER A 92 -10.41 -4.41 8.76
C SER A 92 -9.70 -3.65 9.88
N TRP A 93 -8.39 -3.43 9.73
CA TRP A 93 -7.60 -2.68 10.69
C TRP A 93 -8.01 -1.19 10.76
N LEU A 94 -8.36 -0.60 9.62
CA LEU A 94 -8.83 0.78 9.49
C LEU A 94 -10.22 0.94 10.12
N ASP A 95 -11.16 0.05 9.83
CA ASP A 95 -12.51 0.08 10.42
C ASP A 95 -12.48 0.05 11.94
N ALA A 96 -11.57 -0.73 12.53
CA ALA A 96 -11.39 -0.78 13.99
C ALA A 96 -10.88 0.54 14.61
N ARG A 97 -10.38 1.48 13.80
CA ARG A 97 -9.73 2.74 14.24
C ARG A 97 -10.44 4.01 13.79
N ALA A 98 -11.36 3.91 12.84
CA ALA A 98 -12.09 5.05 12.30
C ALA A 98 -13.61 4.94 12.59
N PRO A 99 -14.04 5.07 13.85
CA PRO A 99 -15.44 4.86 14.25
C PRO A 99 -16.42 5.92 13.71
N HIS A 100 -15.93 6.94 13.02
CA HIS A 100 -16.72 8.08 12.54
C HIS A 100 -17.08 7.99 11.04
N ALA A 101 -16.51 7.03 10.30
CA ALA A 101 -16.90 6.75 8.92
C ALA A 101 -17.86 5.56 8.87
N ALA A 102 -18.67 5.46 7.81
CA ALA A 102 -19.33 4.19 7.51
C ALA A 102 -18.23 3.15 7.22
N PRO A 103 -18.34 1.91 7.71
CA PRO A 103 -17.25 0.94 7.63
C PRO A 103 -16.94 0.58 6.17
N LEU A 104 -15.65 0.35 5.89
CA LEU A 104 -15.17 -0.19 4.62
C LEU A 104 -15.78 -1.57 4.36
N ILE A 105 -15.91 -2.38 5.41
CA ILE A 105 -16.55 -3.70 5.35
C ILE A 105 -17.98 -3.57 5.89
N PRO A 106 -19.01 -3.79 5.05
CA PRO A 106 -20.40 -3.70 5.49
C PRO A 106 -20.71 -4.64 6.67
N ALA A 107 -21.53 -4.18 7.61
CA ALA A 107 -21.98 -5.00 8.73
C ALA A 107 -23.01 -6.08 8.33
N ASP A 108 -23.75 -5.84 7.24
CA ASP A 108 -24.67 -6.84 6.68
C ASP A 108 -23.87 -8.01 6.08
N PRO A 109 -24.14 -9.27 6.49
CA PRO A 109 -23.34 -10.41 6.03
C PRO A 109 -23.38 -10.66 4.52
N ALA A 110 -24.50 -10.38 3.84
CA ALA A 110 -24.60 -10.57 2.41
C ALA A 110 -23.77 -9.52 1.65
N LEU A 111 -23.83 -8.26 2.09
CA LEU A 111 -23.00 -7.20 1.54
C LEU A 111 -21.51 -7.39 1.87
N ALA A 112 -21.18 -7.87 3.06
CA ALA A 112 -19.81 -8.21 3.44
C ALA A 112 -19.24 -9.31 2.54
N PHE A 113 -20.04 -10.35 2.26
CA PHE A 113 -19.66 -11.40 1.31
C PHE A 113 -19.43 -10.85 -0.10
N VAL A 114 -20.34 -10.00 -0.61
CA VAL A 114 -20.18 -9.39 -1.94
C VAL A 114 -18.93 -8.51 -2.00
N ALA A 115 -18.67 -7.72 -0.95
CA ALA A 115 -17.46 -6.90 -0.87
C ALA A 115 -16.19 -7.75 -0.89
N ALA A 116 -16.11 -8.80 -0.07
CA ALA A 116 -14.98 -9.72 -0.05
C ALA A 116 -14.80 -10.46 -1.38
N TRP A 117 -15.90 -10.89 -2.01
CA TRP A 117 -15.84 -11.56 -3.31
C TRP A 117 -15.33 -10.63 -4.42
N LEU A 118 -15.80 -9.38 -4.45
CA LEU A 118 -15.29 -8.38 -5.39
C LEU A 118 -13.81 -8.11 -5.13
N ASP A 119 -13.42 -7.97 -3.87
CA ASP A 119 -12.03 -7.71 -3.48
C ASP A 119 -11.08 -8.81 -3.98
N GLU A 120 -11.43 -10.07 -3.70
CA GLU A 120 -10.69 -11.24 -4.16
C GLU A 120 -10.67 -11.35 -5.69
N ALA A 121 -11.81 -11.12 -6.35
CA ALA A 121 -11.90 -11.19 -7.81
C ALA A 121 -11.00 -10.14 -8.50
N PHE A 122 -10.85 -8.94 -7.93
CA PHE A 122 -9.98 -7.91 -8.47
C PHE A 122 -8.50 -8.15 -8.15
N ASP A 123 -8.19 -8.66 -6.96
CA ASP A 123 -6.82 -8.98 -6.55
C ASP A 123 -6.24 -10.11 -7.42
N GLU A 124 -7.08 -11.07 -7.85
CA GLU A 124 -6.69 -12.18 -8.74
C GLU A 124 -6.83 -11.87 -10.24
N PHE A 125 -8.05 -11.51 -10.70
CA PHE A 125 -8.33 -11.34 -12.13
C PHE A 125 -8.18 -9.90 -12.61
N GLY A 126 -8.58 -8.93 -11.79
CA GLY A 126 -8.44 -7.51 -12.10
C GLY A 126 -6.98 -7.13 -12.36
N LEU A 127 -6.05 -7.76 -11.64
CA LEU A 127 -4.62 -7.59 -11.84
C LEU A 127 -4.18 -7.93 -13.27
N TYR A 128 -4.73 -8.99 -13.86
CA TYR A 128 -4.43 -9.39 -15.24
C TYR A 128 -4.83 -8.29 -16.22
N LEU A 129 -6.01 -7.69 -16.05
CA LEU A 129 -6.50 -6.63 -16.93
C LEU A 129 -5.60 -5.39 -16.88
N VAL A 130 -5.26 -4.92 -15.69
CA VAL A 130 -4.42 -3.71 -15.54
C VAL A 130 -2.97 -3.94 -15.98
N HIS A 131 -2.42 -5.14 -15.73
CA HIS A 131 -1.09 -5.49 -16.19
C HIS A 131 -1.04 -5.74 -17.71
N HIS A 132 -2.04 -6.39 -18.28
CA HIS A 132 -2.14 -6.55 -19.73
C HIS A 132 -2.23 -5.18 -20.42
N ASN A 133 -3.06 -4.27 -19.89
CA ASN A 133 -3.15 -2.93 -20.44
C ASN A 133 -1.80 -2.18 -20.38
N ARG A 134 -1.11 -2.25 -19.23
CA ARG A 134 0.18 -1.56 -19.03
C ARG A 134 1.32 -2.13 -19.87
N TRP A 135 1.43 -3.45 -19.96
CA TRP A 135 2.61 -4.12 -20.52
C TRP A 135 2.45 -4.65 -21.94
N VAL A 136 1.21 -4.86 -22.40
CA VAL A 136 0.92 -5.34 -23.76
C VAL A 136 0.29 -4.23 -24.58
N VAL A 137 -0.85 -3.69 -24.15
CA VAL A 137 -1.60 -2.69 -24.93
C VAL A 137 -0.82 -1.38 -25.04
N SER A 138 -0.28 -0.89 -23.92
CA SER A 138 0.48 0.36 -23.85
C SER A 138 1.99 0.15 -24.05
N ALA A 139 2.42 -0.99 -24.62
CA ALA A 139 3.85 -1.33 -24.65
C ALA A 139 4.73 -0.26 -25.34
N ALA A 140 4.18 0.45 -26.33
CA ALA A 140 4.91 1.46 -27.10
C ALA A 140 5.08 2.81 -26.39
N ASP A 141 4.18 3.15 -25.45
CA ASP A 141 4.10 4.47 -24.80
C ASP A 141 4.07 4.39 -23.26
N ASN A 142 4.18 3.20 -22.69
CA ASN A 142 4.21 2.97 -21.26
C ASN A 142 5.41 3.68 -20.59
N ASN A 143 5.11 4.58 -19.65
CA ASN A 143 6.08 5.34 -18.86
C ASN A 143 6.22 4.85 -17.41
N ALA A 144 5.71 3.65 -17.07
CA ALA A 144 5.73 3.11 -15.71
C ALA A 144 7.13 3.08 -15.09
N GLY A 145 8.15 2.60 -15.82
CA GLY A 145 9.52 2.56 -15.32
C GLY A 145 10.07 3.95 -14.97
N GLU A 146 9.79 4.96 -15.80
CA GLU A 146 10.18 6.34 -15.52
C GLU A 146 9.49 6.90 -14.28
N ARG A 147 8.17 6.68 -14.15
CA ARG A 147 7.38 7.11 -13.00
C ARG A 147 7.88 6.47 -11.70
N LEU A 148 8.11 5.16 -11.72
CA LEU A 148 8.68 4.45 -10.56
C LEU A 148 10.06 4.99 -10.20
N GLY A 149 10.92 5.21 -11.21
CA GLY A 149 12.24 5.79 -11.02
C GLY A 149 12.17 7.16 -10.36
N ARG A 150 11.21 8.01 -10.76
CA ARG A 150 10.97 9.34 -10.16
C ARG A 150 10.47 9.23 -8.72
N GLU A 151 9.54 8.32 -8.42
CA GLU A 151 9.05 8.07 -7.05
C GLU A 151 10.19 7.65 -6.10
N TYR A 152 11.07 6.75 -6.56
CA TYR A 152 12.15 6.20 -5.74
C TYR A 152 13.46 7.00 -5.84
N SER A 153 13.48 8.06 -6.64
CA SER A 153 14.67 8.87 -6.90
C SER A 153 15.20 9.56 -5.62
N VAL A 154 14.30 9.84 -4.67
CA VAL A 154 14.66 10.39 -3.36
C VAL A 154 15.61 9.48 -2.57
N LEU A 155 15.53 8.17 -2.76
CA LEU A 155 16.38 7.18 -2.09
C LEU A 155 17.78 7.13 -2.70
N THR A 156 17.90 7.35 -4.01
CA THR A 156 19.18 7.27 -4.73
C THR A 156 19.96 8.59 -4.72
N GLY A 157 19.36 9.68 -4.24
CA GLY A 157 19.97 11.01 -4.22
C GLY A 157 20.06 11.68 -5.61
N LYS A 158 19.63 11.00 -6.67
CA LYS A 158 19.49 11.58 -8.02
C LYS A 158 18.09 12.14 -8.16
N ARG A 159 17.93 13.47 -8.22
CA ARG A 159 16.65 14.08 -8.64
C ARG A 159 16.49 13.85 -10.14
N LEU A 160 15.63 12.90 -10.53
CA LEU A 160 15.19 12.80 -11.91
C LEU A 160 14.27 14.01 -12.15
N GLY A 161 14.66 14.90 -13.07
CA GLY A 161 13.93 16.15 -13.32
C GLY A 161 12.46 15.89 -13.67
N LYS A 162 11.57 16.78 -13.20
CA LYS A 162 10.21 16.85 -13.72
C LYS A 162 10.30 17.42 -15.14
N ARG A 163 9.83 16.67 -16.14
CA ARG A 163 9.45 17.26 -17.43
C ARG A 163 8.12 17.95 -17.25
#